data_AF-A0AAI8YKE2-F1
#
_entry.id   AF-A0AAI8YKE2-F1
#
_cell.length_a   1.000
_cell.length_b   1.000
_cell.length_c   1.000
_cell.angle_alpha   90.00
_cell.angle_beta   90.00
_cell.angle_gamma   90.00
#
_symmetry.space_group_name_H-M   'P 1'
#
loop_
_entity.id
_entity.type
_entity.pdbx_description
1 polymer ?
#
loop_
_entity_poly.entity_id
_entity_poly.type
_entity_poly.pdbx_seq_one_letter_code
_entity_poly.pdbx_strand_id
1 'polypeptide(L)'
;MGSPTPDPGTQIAGSSSSSSTTTRRPLGRAQPRGPRGSLPLVHTDAGGPAVDVIDEDDTCPICQLLLHSPVTTTCGHTLCYSRMATWASVSTEAPMVILDVDDEPEPFNPVSELEARCPMCRTSTVAVADIQRAETLKADYPLACAERASEDQPPSADGHGEEAIQTMTVCIGNKQQIVTPKGDRDVT
;
A
#
# COMPACT_ATOMS: atom_id res chain seq x y z
N MET A 1 50.30 -22.02 -47.78
CA MET A 1 49.71 -21.94 -49.13
C MET A 1 48.32 -22.55 -49.01
N GLY A 2 47.19 -21.89 -49.18
CA GLY A 2 46.87 -20.51 -49.51
C GLY A 2 45.56 -20.12 -48.84
N SER A 3 45.39 -18.81 -48.70
CA SER A 3 44.29 -18.08 -48.09
C SER A 3 42.93 -18.30 -48.78
N PRO A 4 41.81 -17.92 -48.13
CA PRO A 4 40.46 -18.01 -48.67
C PRO A 4 40.14 -16.82 -49.59
N THR A 5 39.19 -16.97 -50.50
CA THR A 5 38.55 -15.87 -51.22
C THR A 5 37.02 -16.00 -51.22
N PRO A 6 36.29 -14.91 -50.89
CA PRO A 6 34.83 -14.80 -50.85
C PRO A 6 34.27 -14.08 -52.09
N ASP A 7 32.96 -14.20 -52.36
CA ASP A 7 32.18 -13.22 -53.15
C ASP A 7 30.65 -13.52 -53.10
N PRO A 8 29.74 -12.64 -53.60
CA PRO A 8 29.14 -11.48 -52.93
C PRO A 8 27.61 -11.65 -52.74
N GLY A 9 26.97 -11.03 -51.75
CA GLY A 9 26.49 -9.65 -51.85
C GLY A 9 25.03 -9.59 -52.32
N THR A 10 24.11 -9.28 -51.41
CA THR A 10 22.99 -8.37 -51.71
C THR A 10 22.61 -7.65 -50.43
N GLN A 11 22.59 -6.34 -50.60
CA GLN A 11 22.39 -5.29 -49.62
C GLN A 11 20.89 -5.09 -49.43
N ILE A 12 20.46 -4.92 -48.18
CA ILE A 12 19.39 -3.96 -47.90
C ILE A 12 19.92 -3.01 -46.82
N ALA A 13 20.12 -1.78 -47.27
CA ALA A 13 20.45 -0.64 -46.45
C ALA A 13 19.17 -0.11 -45.78
N GLY A 14 19.39 0.51 -44.62
CA GLY A 14 18.48 1.44 -44.00
C GLY A 14 17.86 0.89 -42.71
N SER A 15 17.82 1.61 -41.61
CA SER A 15 18.22 2.98 -41.32
C SER A 15 18.18 3.12 -39.80
N SER A 16 18.96 4.05 -39.28
CA SER A 16 18.65 4.79 -38.04
C SER A 16 18.84 4.05 -36.72
N SER A 17 20.11 4.02 -36.29
CA SER A 17 20.49 4.20 -34.90
C SER A 17 19.72 5.38 -34.28
N SER A 18 18.67 5.07 -33.54
CA SER A 18 17.98 6.00 -32.66
C SER A 18 18.45 5.69 -31.25
N SER A 19 19.31 6.55 -30.73
CA SER A 19 19.74 6.54 -29.34
C SER A 19 18.51 6.48 -28.43
N SER A 20 18.37 5.41 -27.66
CA SER A 20 17.39 5.32 -26.57
C SER A 20 17.87 6.22 -25.44
N THR A 21 17.66 7.52 -25.62
CA THR A 21 17.68 8.50 -24.54
C THR A 21 16.57 8.09 -23.60
N THR A 22 16.90 7.41 -22.50
CA THR A 22 15.98 7.22 -21.38
C THR A 22 15.58 8.61 -20.89
N THR A 23 14.43 9.08 -21.38
CA THR A 23 13.76 10.26 -20.88
C THR A 23 13.44 10.00 -19.42
N ARG A 24 14.31 10.50 -18.54
CA ARG A 24 13.96 10.79 -17.15
C ARG A 24 12.68 11.62 -17.21
N ARG A 25 11.54 11.03 -16.81
CA ARG A 25 10.33 11.81 -16.55
C ARG A 25 10.73 12.90 -15.54
N PRO A 26 10.50 14.19 -15.85
CA PRO A 26 10.68 15.22 -14.84
C PRO A 26 9.70 14.90 -13.71
N LEU A 27 10.24 14.92 -12.49
CA LEU A 27 9.46 14.96 -11.25
C LEU A 27 8.33 15.96 -11.47
N GLY A 28 7.09 15.48 -11.30
CA GLY A 28 5.90 16.28 -11.41
C GLY A 28 6.10 17.57 -10.63
N ARG A 29 6.09 18.68 -11.36
CA ARG A 29 6.07 20.02 -10.81
C ARG A 29 4.97 20.06 -9.76
N ALA A 30 5.33 20.35 -8.51
CA ALA A 30 4.37 20.76 -7.51
C ALA A 30 3.59 21.94 -8.12
N GLN A 31 2.37 21.68 -8.58
CA GLN A 31 1.50 22.73 -9.05
C GLN A 31 1.13 23.56 -7.81
N PRO A 32 1.37 24.87 -7.79
CA PRO A 32 0.76 25.71 -6.79
C PRO A 32 -0.75 25.56 -6.96
N ARG A 33 -1.43 25.10 -5.90
CA ARG A 33 -2.89 25.01 -5.86
C ARG A 33 -3.41 26.41 -6.18
N GLY A 34 -4.16 26.53 -7.29
CA GLY A 34 -4.88 27.75 -7.60
C GLY A 34 -5.87 28.08 -6.47
N PRO A 35 -6.38 29.33 -6.41
CA PRO A 35 -7.40 29.68 -5.42
C PRO A 35 -8.58 28.72 -5.60
N ARG A 36 -8.91 27.98 -4.55
CA ARG A 36 -10.03 27.04 -4.50
C ARG A 36 -11.32 27.82 -4.75
N GLY A 37 -11.76 27.81 -6.00
CA GLY A 37 -13.01 28.41 -6.43
C GLY A 37 -14.16 27.56 -5.93
N SER A 38 -14.68 27.89 -4.76
CA SER A 38 -16.01 27.47 -4.33
C SER A 38 -17.03 28.06 -5.32
N LEU A 39 -17.53 27.23 -6.23
CA LEU A 39 -18.71 27.55 -7.04
C LEU A 39 -19.92 27.57 -6.09
N PRO A 40 -20.72 28.64 -6.03
CA PRO A 40 -21.87 28.67 -5.16
C PRO A 40 -23.01 27.91 -5.84
N LEU A 41 -23.27 26.69 -5.39
CA LEU A 41 -24.58 26.08 -5.57
C LEU A 41 -25.50 26.64 -4.49
N VAL A 42 -26.40 27.50 -4.95
CA VAL A 42 -27.51 28.08 -4.20
C VAL A 42 -28.44 26.98 -3.70
N HIS A 43 -28.49 26.82 -2.37
CA HIS A 43 -29.61 26.22 -1.66
C HIS A 43 -29.91 27.11 -0.46
N THR A 44 -30.97 27.90 -0.57
CA THR A 44 -31.57 28.62 0.54
C THR A 44 -32.36 27.64 1.42
N ASP A 45 -32.04 27.52 2.70
CA ASP A 45 -33.01 27.50 3.81
C ASP A 45 -32.32 27.66 5.18
N ALA A 46 -33.07 28.18 6.14
CA ALA A 46 -32.76 28.77 7.42
C ALA A 46 -31.90 27.96 8.43
N GLY A 47 -30.96 28.68 9.07
CA GLY A 47 -30.80 28.64 10.54
C GLY A 47 -30.33 27.33 11.21
N GLY A 48 -29.54 26.49 10.55
CA GLY A 48 -28.75 25.45 11.22
C GLY A 48 -27.41 25.99 11.73
N PRO A 49 -26.75 25.36 12.73
CA PRO A 49 -25.36 25.69 13.05
C PRO A 49 -24.56 25.59 11.76
N ALA A 50 -23.69 26.57 11.49
CA ALA A 50 -22.84 26.58 10.30
C ALA A 50 -21.99 25.29 10.33
N VAL A 51 -22.47 24.27 9.63
CA VAL A 51 -21.68 23.08 9.35
C VAL A 51 -20.60 23.55 8.40
N ASP A 52 -19.36 23.60 8.88
CA ASP A 52 -18.22 23.84 8.00
C ASP A 52 -18.27 22.79 6.90
N VAL A 53 -18.56 23.23 5.68
CA VAL A 53 -18.59 22.34 4.52
C VAL A 53 -17.15 21.96 4.24
N ILE A 54 -16.76 20.76 4.67
CA ILE A 54 -15.43 20.21 4.41
C ILE A 54 -15.33 19.89 2.92
N ASP A 55 -14.23 20.31 2.30
CA ASP A 55 -13.95 20.01 0.90
C ASP A 55 -13.77 18.50 0.70
N GLU A 56 -14.28 17.95 -0.40
CA GLU A 56 -14.19 16.53 -0.71
C GLU A 56 -12.74 16.04 -0.74
N ASP A 57 -11.80 16.88 -1.23
CA ASP A 57 -10.38 16.56 -1.23
C ASP A 57 -9.80 16.45 0.18
N ASP A 58 -10.42 17.07 1.19
CA ASP A 58 -9.94 17.08 2.57
C ASP A 58 -10.62 16.03 3.46
N THR A 59 -11.51 15.23 2.85
CA THR A 59 -12.11 14.06 3.49
C THR A 59 -11.31 12.78 3.25
N CYS A 60 -11.32 11.91 4.24
CA CYS A 60 -10.73 10.58 4.15
C CYS A 60 -11.67 9.65 3.36
N PRO A 61 -11.19 8.94 2.32
CA PRO A 61 -12.05 8.08 1.50
C PRO A 61 -12.59 6.85 2.24
N ILE A 62 -12.04 6.51 3.40
CA ILE A 62 -12.46 5.34 4.19
C ILE A 62 -13.52 5.72 5.22
N CYS A 63 -13.33 6.83 5.93
CA CYS A 63 -14.23 7.24 7.01
C CYS A 63 -15.17 8.39 6.62
N GLN A 64 -14.98 9.01 5.46
CA GLN A 64 -15.79 10.12 4.92
C GLN A 64 -15.88 11.34 5.85
N LEU A 65 -14.87 11.50 6.71
CA LEU A 65 -14.72 12.64 7.64
C LEU A 65 -13.43 13.38 7.30
N LEU A 66 -13.23 14.57 7.88
CA LEU A 66 -11.98 15.31 7.78
C LEU A 66 -10.78 14.40 8.09
N LEU A 67 -9.75 14.47 7.23
CA LEU A 67 -8.50 13.76 7.40
C LEU A 67 -7.87 14.09 8.77
N HIS A 68 -7.71 13.06 9.60
CA HIS A 68 -7.11 13.17 10.92
C HIS A 68 -5.77 12.41 10.94
N SER A 69 -4.69 13.11 11.29
CA SER A 69 -3.31 12.61 11.19
C SER A 69 -3.06 11.92 9.84
N PRO A 70 -3.15 12.67 8.72
CA PRO A 70 -3.09 12.09 7.38
C PRO A 70 -1.76 11.37 7.13
N VAL A 71 -1.85 10.20 6.51
CA VAL A 71 -0.72 9.47 5.92
C VAL A 71 -0.91 9.35 4.43
N THR A 72 0.18 9.53 3.69
CA THR A 72 0.22 9.39 2.24
C THR A 72 1.02 8.13 1.89
N THR A 73 0.37 7.27 1.12
CA THR A 73 0.93 6.03 0.59
C THR A 73 1.93 6.31 -0.54
N THR A 74 2.87 5.41 -0.82
CA THR A 74 3.84 5.56 -1.94
C THR A 74 3.16 5.60 -3.31
N CYS A 75 1.95 5.03 -3.41
CA CYS A 75 1.10 5.14 -4.59
C CYS A 75 0.30 6.46 -4.69
N GLY A 76 0.42 7.35 -3.70
CA GLY A 76 -0.11 8.73 -3.72
C GLY A 76 -1.50 8.92 -3.12
N HIS A 77 -2.11 7.89 -2.52
CA HIS A 77 -3.39 8.04 -1.82
C HIS A 77 -3.18 8.48 -0.38
N THR A 78 -4.01 9.41 0.09
CA THR A 78 -3.98 9.93 1.45
C THR A 78 -5.22 9.52 2.25
N LEU A 79 -5.00 9.10 3.49
CA LEU A 79 -6.04 8.63 4.40
C LEU A 79 -5.65 8.91 5.86
N CYS A 80 -6.57 8.75 6.81
CA CYS A 80 -6.24 8.87 8.22
C CYS A 80 -5.25 7.78 8.66
N TYR A 81 -4.32 8.12 9.56
CA TYR A 81 -3.38 7.17 10.15
C TYR A 81 -4.08 5.96 10.75
N SER A 82 -5.09 6.16 11.61
CA SER A 82 -5.79 5.07 12.29
C SER A 82 -6.45 4.10 11.31
N ARG A 83 -7.07 4.62 10.24
CA ARG A 83 -7.68 3.80 9.18
C ARG A 83 -6.63 3.02 8.38
N MET A 84 -5.49 3.62 8.06
CA MET A 84 -4.38 2.92 7.41
C MET A 84 -3.80 1.83 8.33
N ALA A 85 -3.61 2.12 9.62
CA ALA A 85 -3.06 1.18 10.59
C ALA A 85 -3.96 -0.05 10.78
N THR A 86 -5.27 0.15 10.94
CA THR A 86 -6.24 -0.95 11.01
C THR A 86 -6.28 -1.76 9.71
N TRP A 87 -6.13 -1.12 8.55
CA TRP A 87 -6.07 -1.85 7.30
C TRP A 87 -4.76 -2.63 7.15
N ALA A 88 -3.62 -2.02 7.51
CA ALA A 88 -2.32 -2.65 7.45
C ALA A 88 -2.28 -3.93 8.31
N SER A 89 -2.93 -3.94 9.48
CA SER A 89 -2.96 -5.13 10.35
C SER A 89 -3.67 -6.33 9.72
N VAL A 90 -4.67 -6.11 8.86
CA VAL A 90 -5.41 -7.18 8.16
C VAL A 90 -4.91 -7.43 6.74
N SER A 91 -4.09 -6.52 6.19
CA SER A 91 -3.64 -6.55 4.80
C SER A 91 -2.24 -7.17 4.63
N THR A 92 -1.57 -7.57 5.71
CA THR A 92 -0.27 -8.25 5.64
C THR A 92 -0.45 -9.65 5.04
N GLU A 93 -0.13 -9.80 3.76
CA GLU A 93 -0.01 -11.11 3.14
C GLU A 93 1.41 -11.62 3.42
N ALA A 94 1.63 -12.26 4.58
CA ALA A 94 2.81 -13.12 4.70
C ALA A 94 2.57 -14.31 3.75
N PRO A 95 3.35 -14.49 2.67
CA PRO A 95 3.20 -15.68 1.85
C PRO A 95 3.48 -16.90 2.73
N MET A 96 2.59 -17.90 2.68
CA MET A 96 2.90 -19.23 3.20
C MET A 96 4.06 -19.78 2.36
N VAL A 97 5.29 -19.70 2.90
CA VAL A 97 6.47 -20.25 2.24
C VAL A 97 6.55 -21.74 2.57
N ILE A 98 6.65 -22.58 1.54
CA ILE A 98 7.00 -23.99 1.71
C ILE A 98 8.51 -24.03 1.92
N LEU A 99 8.94 -24.26 3.16
CA LEU A 99 10.33 -24.54 3.50
C LEU A 99 10.58 -26.04 3.36
N ASP A 100 11.77 -26.43 2.91
CA ASP A 100 12.18 -27.83 2.96
C ASP A 100 12.39 -28.26 4.43
N VAL A 101 12.27 -29.56 4.71
CA VAL A 101 12.33 -30.10 6.09
C VAL A 101 13.67 -29.80 6.79
N ASP A 102 14.72 -29.57 6.02
CA ASP A 102 16.07 -29.28 6.50
C ASP A 102 16.37 -27.76 6.64
N ASP A 103 15.46 -26.87 6.22
CA ASP A 103 15.62 -25.42 6.38
C ASP A 103 15.23 -24.98 7.80
N GLU A 104 16.17 -24.35 8.52
CA GLU A 104 15.90 -23.73 9.82
C GLU A 104 15.12 -22.43 9.60
N PRO A 105 13.88 -22.29 10.13
CA PRO A 105 13.08 -21.10 9.92
C PRO A 105 13.74 -19.90 10.59
N GLU A 106 14.10 -18.89 9.80
CA GLU A 106 14.53 -17.58 10.31
C GLU A 106 13.45 -17.04 11.28
N PRO A 107 13.85 -16.50 12.44
CA PRO A 107 12.91 -15.97 13.41
C PRO A 107 12.10 -14.85 12.75
N PHE A 108 10.77 -15.01 12.76
CA PHE A 108 9.85 -14.01 12.23
C PHE A 108 10.15 -12.66 12.87
N ASN A 109 10.67 -11.71 12.08
CA ASN A 109 10.88 -10.35 12.53
C ASN A 109 9.60 -9.54 12.20
N PRO A 110 8.75 -9.24 13.20
CA PRO A 110 7.48 -8.55 12.97
C PRO A 110 7.66 -7.12 12.44
N VAL A 111 8.88 -6.59 12.41
CA VAL A 111 9.18 -5.18 12.11
C VAL A 111 9.72 -4.99 10.69
N SER A 112 10.20 -6.04 10.01
CA SER A 112 11.12 -5.79 8.90
C SER A 112 10.49 -5.13 7.68
N GLU A 113 9.28 -5.47 7.23
CA GLU A 113 8.66 -4.78 6.08
C GLU A 113 7.14 -4.83 6.20
N LEU A 114 6.54 -3.91 6.97
CA LEU A 114 5.08 -3.75 7.05
C LEU A 114 4.55 -3.15 5.73
N GLU A 115 4.71 -3.89 4.63
CA GLU A 115 4.13 -3.59 3.33
C GLU A 115 2.68 -4.06 3.31
N ALA A 116 1.77 -3.10 3.47
CA ALA A 116 0.33 -3.35 3.32
C ALA A 116 -0.11 -3.02 1.89
N ARG A 117 -1.22 -3.59 1.43
CA ARG A 117 -1.85 -3.12 0.20
C ARG A 117 -2.60 -1.82 0.47
N CYS A 118 -2.48 -0.85 -0.43
CA CYS A 118 -3.26 0.38 -0.35
C CYS A 118 -4.78 0.06 -0.43
N PRO A 119 -5.62 0.56 0.48
CA PRO A 119 -7.07 0.37 0.44
C PRO A 119 -7.74 0.88 -0.85
N MET A 120 -7.13 1.88 -1.49
CA MET A 120 -7.69 2.56 -2.65
C MET A 120 -7.35 1.86 -3.97
N CYS A 121 -6.10 1.41 -4.13
CA CYS A 121 -5.61 0.88 -5.41
C CYS A 121 -4.93 -0.50 -5.30
N ARG A 122 -4.90 -1.09 -4.10
CA ARG A 122 -4.32 -2.41 -3.79
C ARG A 122 -2.82 -2.57 -4.11
N THR A 123 -2.13 -1.49 -4.43
CA THR A 123 -0.67 -1.50 -4.62
C THR A 123 0.02 -1.71 -3.27
N SER A 124 0.99 -2.63 -3.19
CA SER A 124 1.85 -2.78 -2.02
C SER A 124 2.53 -1.45 -1.71
N THR A 125 2.37 -0.96 -0.49
CA THR A 125 2.73 0.41 -0.14
C THR A 125 3.25 0.50 1.29
N VAL A 126 4.10 1.50 1.49
CA VAL A 126 4.39 2.08 2.79
C VAL A 126 3.56 3.35 2.93
N ALA A 127 3.10 3.67 4.14
CA ALA A 127 2.40 4.91 4.44
C ALA A 127 3.30 5.82 5.28
N VAL A 128 3.42 7.08 4.87
CA VAL A 128 4.26 8.08 5.54
C VAL A 128 3.37 9.24 6.01
N ALA A 129 3.62 9.76 7.21
CA ALA A 129 2.88 10.91 7.73
C ALA A 129 2.99 12.13 6.80
N ASP A 130 1.86 12.73 6.48
CA ASP A 130 1.75 13.93 5.64
C ASP A 130 1.58 15.17 6.51
N ILE A 131 2.71 15.64 7.05
CA ILE A 131 2.74 16.75 8.01
C ILE A 131 2.22 18.05 7.38
N GLN A 132 2.58 18.31 6.13
CA GLN A 132 2.15 19.51 5.40
C GLN A 132 0.62 19.57 5.26
N ARG A 133 0.01 18.45 4.91
CA ARG A 133 -1.45 18.38 4.82
C ARG A 133 -2.11 18.49 6.18
N ALA A 134 -1.54 17.90 7.22
CA ALA A 134 -2.05 18.02 8.58
C ALA A 134 -2.07 19.50 9.05
N GLU A 135 -1.01 20.25 8.79
CA GLU A 135 -0.93 21.69 9.10
C GLU A 135 -1.96 22.51 8.34
N THR A 136 -2.12 22.22 7.05
CA THR A 136 -3.11 22.89 6.18
C THR A 136 -4.54 22.66 6.70
N LEU A 137 -4.90 21.41 6.99
CA LEU A 137 -6.22 21.06 7.53
C LEU A 137 -6.50 21.73 8.88
N LYS A 138 -5.48 21.86 9.72
CA LYS A 138 -5.60 22.54 11.01
C LYS A 138 -5.82 24.04 10.88
N ALA A 139 -5.23 24.66 9.86
CA ALA A 139 -5.42 26.08 9.56
C ALA A 139 -6.81 26.34 8.96
N ASP A 140 -7.24 25.49 8.03
CA ASP A 140 -8.48 25.68 7.27
C ASP A 140 -9.73 25.21 8.06
N TYR A 141 -9.60 24.16 8.87
CA TYR A 141 -10.71 23.52 9.58
C TYR A 141 -10.41 23.30 11.08
N PRO A 142 -10.13 24.35 11.86
CA PRO A 142 -9.68 24.21 13.25
C PRO A 142 -10.71 23.55 14.17
N LEU A 143 -12.01 23.84 14.00
CA LEU A 143 -13.08 23.27 14.82
C LEU A 143 -13.29 21.78 14.50
N ALA A 144 -13.42 21.42 13.22
CA ALA A 144 -13.55 20.04 12.81
C ALA A 144 -12.29 19.21 13.20
N CYS A 145 -11.09 19.77 13.13
CA CYS A 145 -9.89 19.12 13.64
C CYS A 145 -9.96 18.83 15.15
N ALA A 146 -10.47 19.77 15.94
CA ALA A 146 -10.61 19.62 17.39
C ALA A 146 -11.65 18.55 17.75
N GLU A 147 -12.78 18.52 17.06
CA GLU A 147 -13.81 17.49 17.21
C GLU A 147 -13.22 16.10 16.91
N ARG A 148 -12.55 15.95 15.75
CA ARG A 148 -11.92 14.68 15.35
C ARG A 148 -10.87 14.19 16.35
N ALA A 149 -10.11 15.09 16.96
CA ALA A 149 -9.11 14.74 17.97
C ALA A 149 -9.74 14.17 19.26
N SER A 150 -10.98 14.56 19.58
CA SER A 150 -11.69 14.04 20.76
C SER A 150 -12.25 12.62 20.57
N GLU A 151 -12.55 12.22 19.32
CA GLU A 151 -13.08 10.90 19.00
C GLU A 151 -12.01 9.80 19.01
N ASP A 152 -10.76 10.13 18.66
CA ASP A 152 -9.65 9.19 18.54
C ASP A 152 -8.93 8.94 19.87
N GLN A 153 -9.43 9.52 20.98
CA GLN A 153 -8.89 9.28 22.30
C GLN A 153 -9.06 7.78 22.64
N PRO A 154 -7.97 7.06 22.98
CA PRO A 154 -8.08 5.66 23.35
C PRO A 154 -9.06 5.51 24.52
N PRO A 155 -9.83 4.41 24.59
CA PRO A 155 -10.68 4.15 25.74
C PRO A 155 -9.85 4.28 27.02
N SER A 156 -10.39 5.02 28.00
CA SER A 156 -9.75 5.28 29.29
C SER A 156 -9.07 4.03 29.82
N ALA A 157 -7.83 4.17 30.27
CA ALA A 157 -6.95 3.09 30.69
C ALA A 157 -7.42 2.42 32.00
N ASP A 158 -8.57 1.76 31.97
CA ASP A 158 -9.01 0.85 33.02
C ASP A 158 -8.76 -0.58 32.57
N GLY A 159 -7.48 -0.97 32.70
CA GLY A 159 -7.00 -2.35 32.83
C GLY A 159 -7.04 -3.24 31.59
N HIS A 160 -5.88 -3.45 30.96
CA HIS A 160 -5.31 -4.78 30.69
C HIS A 160 -3.83 -4.60 30.28
N GLY A 161 -2.99 -5.52 30.76
CA GLY A 161 -1.53 -5.42 30.73
C GLY A 161 -0.95 -5.36 29.31
N GLU A 162 0.28 -4.86 29.25
CA GLU A 162 1.20 -4.91 28.10
C GLU A 162 1.07 -6.22 27.31
N GLU A 163 0.30 -6.19 26.21
CA GLU A 163 0.02 -7.36 25.40
C GLU A 163 1.22 -7.61 24.47
N ALA A 164 2.28 -8.20 25.05
CA ALA A 164 3.45 -8.63 24.29
C ALA A 164 3.05 -9.85 23.44
N ILE A 165 3.12 -9.70 22.11
CA ILE A 165 2.82 -10.78 21.16
C ILE A 165 3.85 -11.91 21.37
N GLN A 166 3.42 -13.04 21.92
CA GLN A 166 4.25 -14.24 22.07
C GLN A 166 4.17 -15.09 20.79
N THR A 167 5.27 -15.22 20.06
CA THR A 167 5.33 -16.06 18.85
C THR A 167 5.55 -17.53 19.24
N MET A 168 4.69 -18.45 18.75
CA MET A 168 4.83 -19.90 18.94
C MET A 168 4.95 -20.58 17.57
N THR A 169 6.05 -21.32 17.35
CA THR A 169 6.27 -22.09 16.11
C THR A 169 5.70 -23.50 16.27
N VAL A 170 4.82 -23.91 15.35
CA VAL A 170 4.22 -25.25 15.32
C VAL A 170 4.63 -25.97 14.03
N CYS A 171 5.40 -27.05 14.15
CA CYS A 171 5.80 -27.88 13.01
C CYS A 171 4.80 -29.03 12.81
N ILE A 172 4.14 -29.09 11.64
CA ILE A 172 3.17 -30.15 11.29
C ILE A 172 3.71 -30.94 10.10
N GLY A 173 4.00 -32.24 10.28
CA GLY A 173 4.51 -33.13 9.24
C GLY A 173 3.74 -34.44 9.15
N ASN A 174 3.47 -34.92 7.92
CA ASN A 174 2.81 -36.19 7.65
C ASN A 174 3.82 -37.24 7.16
N LYS A 175 3.89 -38.41 7.81
CA LYS A 175 4.66 -39.56 7.31
C LYS A 175 3.83 -40.33 6.29
N GLN A 176 4.20 -40.28 5.01
CA GLN A 176 3.54 -41.06 3.98
C GLN A 176 4.40 -42.27 3.59
N GLN A 177 3.78 -43.45 3.55
CA GLN A 177 4.39 -44.66 3.01
C GLN A 177 3.86 -44.87 1.59
N ILE A 178 4.74 -44.85 0.60
CA ILE A 178 4.37 -45.18 -0.78
C ILE A 178 4.08 -46.68 -0.82
N VAL A 179 2.81 -47.03 -0.94
CA VAL A 179 2.38 -48.41 -1.18
C VAL A 179 2.32 -48.61 -2.69
N THR A 180 3.28 -49.35 -3.24
CA THR A 180 3.17 -49.81 -4.64
C THR A 180 1.94 -50.70 -4.78
N PRO A 181 1.05 -50.43 -5.75
CA PRO A 181 -0.10 -51.30 -5.99
C PRO A 181 0.41 -52.70 -6.36
N LYS A 182 0.01 -53.69 -5.58
CA LYS A 182 0.33 -55.10 -5.81
C LYS A 182 -0.24 -55.46 -7.18
N GLY A 183 0.65 -55.68 -8.15
CA GLY A 183 0.27 -56.02 -9.51
C GLY A 183 -0.68 -57.21 -9.50
N ASP A 184 -1.90 -56.98 -9.97
CA ASP A 184 -2.88 -58.00 -10.25
C ASP A 184 -2.38 -58.78 -11.48
N ARG A 185 -1.67 -59.88 -11.23
CA ARG A 185 -1.26 -60.83 -12.26
C ARG A 185 -1.26 -62.23 -11.68
N ASP A 186 -2.43 -62.86 -11.71
CA ASP A 186 -2.52 -64.28 -12.01
C ASP A 186 -3.66 -64.49 -13.00
N VAL A 187 -3.34 -64.29 -14.29
CA VAL A 187 -4.01 -65.00 -15.37
C VAL A 187 -3.30 -66.33 -15.46
N THR A 188 -3.98 -67.42 -15.10
CA THR A 188 -4.05 -68.68 -15.85
C THR A 188 -5.25 -69.48 -15.37
#